data_AF-A0AAE0HSM4-F1
#
_entry.id   AF-A0AAE0HSM4-F1
#
_cell.length_a   1.000
_cell.length_b   1.000
_cell.length_c   1.000
_cell.angle_alpha   90.00
_cell.angle_beta   90.00
_cell.angle_gamma   90.00
#
_symmetry.space_group_name_H-M   'P 1'
#
loop_
_entity.id
_entity.type
_entity.pdbx_description
1 polymer ?
#
loop_
_entity_poly.entity_id
_entity_poly.type
_entity_poly.pdbx_seq_one_letter_code
_entity_poly.pdbx_strand_id
1 'polypeptide(L)'
;MPGCGKTFLLGKLKKELDQDHFQFFEGSQAIEDLLRGGLEAFHRLSEQEKAHWRQMDMHSIRDQCIASGRAVVVAGHFMFWSEEKDVGQAVYTEADLETYTHIIYMDVPADIHAEKVQLKELCDANSIPFASLPSPDTVSPLLLNFRQDTSPKNHLVAVAKMDEILQAACRTRDCRRLETVLVLDADKTLAASDTGALFWKAVAGLPYSQDIDNCDQQCPLKNVFGSQLGYTYTAFRQVGLIYERLVTAELEKAFDGYCEEVASAVKVHPEFISLLRTVSSHGRILAVVVTCGLRRIWTKILAKEGLGDVVEVSWAVVASQTGSSSLLKSKKLWLVGGLLGRMLATDEKLSLVALRLSENKFTGRGGTDTGNRLFNTPHLD
;
A
#
# COMPACT_ATOMS: atom_id res chain seq x y z
N MET A 1 27.71 5.64 1.34
CA MET A 1 27.67 4.93 0.04
C MET A 1 27.85 5.93 -1.10
N PRO A 2 28.62 5.61 -2.16
CA PRO A 2 28.65 6.43 -3.38
C PRO A 2 27.25 6.52 -3.99
N GLY A 3 26.80 7.72 -4.32
CA GLY A 3 25.57 7.95 -5.08
C GLY A 3 24.28 8.21 -4.30
N CYS A 4 24.33 8.23 -2.96
CA CYS A 4 23.17 8.63 -2.14
C CYS A 4 23.10 10.13 -1.84
N GLY A 5 24.10 10.92 -2.26
CA GLY A 5 24.09 12.37 -2.07
C GLY A 5 22.97 13.02 -2.90
N LYS A 6 22.25 13.98 -2.32
CA LYS A 6 21.09 14.67 -2.93
C LYS A 6 21.30 15.03 -4.40
N THR A 7 22.37 15.77 -4.71
CA THR A 7 22.70 16.23 -6.06
C THR A 7 22.95 15.05 -7.02
N PHE A 8 23.63 14.01 -6.55
CA PHE A 8 23.90 12.81 -7.37
C PHE A 8 22.60 12.06 -7.65
N LEU A 9 21.78 11.81 -6.62
CA LEU A 9 20.51 11.11 -6.76
C LEU A 9 19.58 11.86 -7.72
N LEU A 10 19.40 13.17 -7.55
CA LEU A 10 18.64 13.99 -8.49
C LEU A 10 19.20 13.93 -9.91
N GLY A 11 20.53 13.99 -10.07
CA GLY A 11 21.18 13.87 -11.37
C GLY A 11 20.94 12.52 -12.04
N LYS A 12 20.85 11.45 -11.25
CA LYS A 12 20.49 10.12 -11.73
C LYS A 12 19.01 10.05 -12.11
N LEU A 13 18.10 10.50 -11.25
CA LEU A 13 16.66 10.49 -11.52
C LEU A 13 16.31 11.29 -12.77
N LYS A 14 16.95 12.45 -12.99
CA LYS A 14 16.81 13.27 -14.21
C LYS A 14 17.19 12.55 -15.50
N LYS A 15 18.03 11.49 -15.43
CA LYS A 15 18.43 10.68 -16.58
C LYS A 15 17.50 9.48 -16.81
N GLU A 16 16.94 8.95 -15.72
CA GLU A 16 16.11 7.74 -15.75
C GLU A 16 14.61 8.04 -15.96
N LEU A 17 14.16 9.21 -15.52
CA LEU A 17 12.77 9.64 -15.59
C LEU A 17 12.61 10.77 -16.60
N ASP A 18 11.49 10.75 -17.32
CA ASP A 18 11.20 11.75 -18.35
C ASP A 18 10.78 13.10 -17.73
N GLN A 19 11.13 14.19 -18.40
CA GLN A 19 10.86 15.56 -17.93
C GLN A 19 9.47 16.08 -18.31
N ASP A 20 8.74 15.34 -19.13
CA ASP A 20 7.35 15.63 -19.49
C ASP A 20 6.42 15.33 -18.32
N HIS A 21 6.80 14.35 -17.49
CA HIS A 21 6.02 13.91 -16.34
C HIS A 21 6.66 14.21 -14.99
N PHE A 22 7.97 14.45 -14.93
CA PHE A 22 8.67 14.73 -13.68
C PHE A 22 9.38 16.10 -13.70
N GLN A 23 9.39 16.74 -12.54
CA GLN A 23 10.19 17.93 -12.26
C GLN A 23 10.99 17.73 -10.98
N PHE A 24 12.20 18.26 -10.92
CA PHE A 24 13.18 17.96 -9.87
C PHE A 24 13.70 19.23 -9.24
N PHE A 25 13.68 19.30 -7.91
CA PHE A 25 14.21 20.41 -7.13
C PHE A 25 15.23 19.92 -6.12
N GLU A 26 16.36 20.61 -6.04
CA GLU A 26 17.30 20.47 -4.93
C GLU A 26 16.89 21.47 -3.84
N GLY A 27 16.50 20.96 -2.68
CA GLY A 27 16.10 21.78 -1.55
C GLY A 27 17.22 22.75 -1.18
N SER A 28 16.86 24.00 -0.89
CA SER A 28 17.71 25.19 -0.71
C SER A 28 18.23 25.88 -1.97
N GLN A 29 18.21 25.26 -3.16
CA GLN A 29 18.59 25.96 -4.40
C GLN A 29 17.47 26.88 -4.91
N ALA A 30 16.21 26.51 -4.72
CA ALA A 30 15.09 27.38 -5.08
C ALA A 30 14.95 28.61 -4.14
N ILE A 31 15.50 28.53 -2.92
CA ILE A 31 15.68 29.68 -2.01
C ILE A 31 16.74 30.66 -2.54
N GLU A 32 17.76 30.17 -3.26
CA GLU A 32 18.83 30.99 -3.83
C GLU A 32 18.26 32.02 -4.84
N ASP A 33 17.30 31.59 -5.65
CA ASP A 33 16.62 32.44 -6.64
C ASP A 33 15.71 33.49 -6.01
N LEU A 34 15.21 33.23 -4.79
CA LEU A 34 14.29 34.11 -4.06
C LEU A 34 15.02 35.23 -3.31
N LEU A 35 16.27 35.02 -2.91
CA LEU A 35 17.03 35.96 -2.07
C LEU A 35 18.06 36.77 -2.86
N ARG A 36 18.00 38.10 -2.77
CA ARG A 36 19.07 38.99 -3.25
C ARG A 36 20.35 38.72 -2.43
N GLY A 37 21.31 38.00 -3.02
CA GLY A 37 22.55 37.57 -2.36
C GLY A 37 22.67 36.07 -2.12
N GLY A 38 21.72 35.26 -2.60
CA GLY A 38 21.80 33.80 -2.66
C GLY A 38 21.93 33.11 -1.31
N LEU A 39 22.55 31.92 -1.31
CA LEU A 39 22.62 31.04 -0.15
C LEU A 39 23.44 31.62 1.02
N GLU A 40 24.45 32.45 0.74
CA GLU A 40 25.22 33.14 1.80
C GLU A 40 24.36 34.13 2.58
N ALA A 41 23.47 34.86 1.91
CA ALA A 41 22.52 35.73 2.58
C ALA A 41 21.57 34.91 3.44
N PHE A 42 21.08 33.78 2.94
CA PHE A 42 20.22 32.85 3.69
C PHE A 42 20.88 32.31 4.96
N HIS A 43 22.15 31.93 4.91
CA HIS A 43 22.86 31.39 6.09
C HIS A 43 23.02 32.41 7.22
N ARG A 44 23.04 33.71 6.91
CA ARG A 44 23.15 34.81 7.89
C ARG A 44 21.82 35.17 8.57
N LEU A 45 20.70 34.63 8.08
CA LEU A 45 19.39 34.89 8.65
C LEU A 45 19.19 34.16 9.99
N SER A 46 18.29 34.68 10.82
CA SER A 46 17.79 33.97 12.00
C SER A 46 17.01 32.71 11.59
N GLU A 47 16.86 31.75 12.50
CA GLU A 47 16.11 30.53 12.20
C GLU A 47 14.63 30.80 11.87
N GLN A 48 14.02 31.83 12.46
CA GLN A 48 12.66 32.25 12.15
C GLN A 48 12.54 32.78 10.71
N GLU A 49 13.50 33.59 10.27
CA GLU A 49 13.57 34.08 8.89
C GLU A 49 13.86 32.94 7.91
N LYS A 50 14.76 32.01 8.25
CA LYS A 50 15.01 30.82 7.42
C LYS A 50 13.75 29.97 7.27
N ALA A 51 12.99 29.77 8.34
CA ALA A 51 11.72 29.05 8.29
C ALA A 51 10.70 29.74 7.37
N HIS A 52 10.60 31.07 7.43
CA HIS A 52 9.74 31.84 6.53
C HIS A 52 10.10 31.63 5.04
N TRP A 53 11.39 31.70 4.71
CA TRP A 53 11.84 31.48 3.34
C TRP A 53 11.67 30.03 2.86
N ARG A 54 11.91 29.03 3.72
CA ARG A 54 11.61 27.61 3.42
C ARG A 54 10.13 27.41 3.10
N GLN A 55 9.25 28.05 3.87
CA GLN A 55 7.81 27.99 3.65
C GLN A 55 7.41 28.62 2.30
N MET A 56 7.97 29.79 1.97
CA MET A 56 7.71 30.44 0.68
C MET A 56 8.21 29.61 -0.50
N ASP A 57 9.40 29.00 -0.37
CA ASP A 57 9.96 28.11 -1.38
C ASP A 57 9.05 26.91 -1.62
N MET A 58 8.58 26.27 -0.55
CA MET A 58 7.68 25.13 -0.65
C MET A 58 6.33 25.50 -1.30
N HIS A 59 5.77 26.67 -0.98
CA HIS A 59 4.57 27.16 -1.66
C HIS A 59 4.81 27.37 -3.17
N SER A 60 5.96 27.93 -3.55
CA SER A 60 6.33 28.10 -4.97
C SER A 60 6.45 26.75 -5.69
N ILE A 61 7.10 25.76 -5.06
CA ILE A 61 7.21 24.40 -5.60
C ILE A 61 5.81 23.77 -5.77
N ARG A 62 4.93 23.92 -4.78
CA ARG A 62 3.54 23.45 -4.85
C ARG A 62 2.77 24.08 -6.00
N ASP A 63 2.86 25.40 -6.17
CA ASP A 63 2.16 26.11 -7.23
C ASP A 63 2.66 25.68 -8.63
N GLN A 64 3.96 25.44 -8.77
CA GLN A 64 4.55 24.88 -10.00
C GLN A 64 4.11 23.43 -10.27
N CYS A 65 3.99 22.61 -9.22
CA CYS A 65 3.45 21.25 -9.32
C CYS A 65 2.03 21.28 -9.89
N ILE A 66 1.16 22.11 -9.30
CA ILE A 66 -0.24 22.27 -9.72
C ILE A 66 -0.32 22.79 -11.17
N ALA A 67 0.45 23.84 -11.50
CA ALA A 67 0.42 24.46 -12.81
C ALA A 67 0.91 23.54 -13.93
N SER A 68 1.92 22.71 -13.65
CA SER A 68 2.50 21.80 -14.65
C SER A 68 1.80 20.45 -14.75
N GLY A 69 1.10 20.01 -13.70
CA GLY A 69 0.51 18.67 -13.63
C GLY A 69 1.54 17.54 -13.57
N ARG A 70 2.82 17.86 -13.33
CA ARG A 70 3.93 16.90 -13.25
C ARG A 70 4.14 16.44 -11.82
N ALA A 71 4.67 15.22 -11.67
CA ALA A 71 5.15 14.75 -10.39
C ALA A 71 6.43 15.51 -10.02
N VAL A 72 6.45 16.12 -8.84
CA VAL A 72 7.61 16.88 -8.35
C VAL A 72 8.40 16.04 -7.36
N VAL A 73 9.72 15.94 -7.57
CA VAL A 73 10.67 15.30 -6.67
C VAL A 73 11.55 16.36 -6.04
N VAL A 74 11.52 16.45 -4.72
CA VAL A 74 12.34 17.37 -3.94
C VAL A 74 13.37 16.57 -3.15
N ALA A 75 14.65 16.87 -3.30
CA ALA A 75 15.70 16.32 -2.42
C ALA A 75 16.07 17.35 -1.36
N GLY A 76 15.76 17.09 -0.09
CA GLY A 76 15.99 18.01 1.02
C GLY A 76 16.75 17.37 2.18
N HIS A 77 16.99 18.16 3.24
CA HIS A 77 17.42 17.63 4.53
C HIS A 77 16.22 17.66 5.47
N PHE A 78 16.01 16.57 6.21
CA PHE A 78 15.05 16.59 7.32
C PHE A 78 15.67 17.20 8.58
N MET A 79 16.94 16.88 8.86
CA MET A 79 17.63 17.30 10.08
C MET A 79 19.05 17.77 9.79
N PHE A 80 19.52 18.77 10.54
CA PHE A 80 20.94 19.14 10.62
C PHE A 80 21.52 18.74 11.97
N TRP A 81 22.62 18.02 11.93
CA TRP A 81 23.35 17.57 13.12
C TRP A 81 24.51 18.51 13.40
N SER A 82 24.70 18.87 14.67
CA SER A 82 25.80 19.71 15.13
C SER A 82 26.76 18.84 15.94
N GLU A 83 28.06 18.84 15.61
CA GLU A 83 29.06 18.04 16.37
C GLU A 83 29.11 18.43 17.86
N GLU A 84 28.75 19.67 18.19
CA GLU A 84 28.75 20.20 19.56
C GLU A 84 27.49 19.86 20.38
N LYS A 85 26.39 19.48 19.71
CA LYS A 85 25.10 19.22 20.34
C LYS A 85 24.66 17.85 19.88
N ASP A 86 24.59 16.90 20.80
CA ASP A 86 24.11 15.53 20.55
C ASP A 86 22.59 15.46 20.25
N VAL A 87 22.04 16.51 19.63
CA VAL A 87 20.65 16.74 19.27
C VAL A 87 20.63 17.38 17.88
N GLY A 88 19.99 16.71 16.93
CA GLY A 88 19.77 17.26 15.60
C GLY A 88 18.64 18.29 15.59
N GLN A 89 18.79 19.33 14.77
CA GLN A 89 17.78 20.35 14.56
C GLN A 89 16.95 19.98 13.33
N ALA A 90 15.65 19.73 13.51
CA ALA A 90 14.73 19.47 12.39
C ALA A 90 14.54 20.73 11.53
N VAL A 91 14.41 20.54 10.22
CA VAL A 91 14.51 21.59 9.19
C VAL A 91 13.36 21.49 8.19
N TYR A 92 12.14 21.27 8.69
CA TYR A 92 10.92 21.28 7.89
C TYR A 92 9.98 22.39 8.36
N THR A 93 8.99 22.69 7.54
CA THR A 93 7.91 23.65 7.82
C THR A 93 6.55 22.94 7.72
N GLU A 94 5.49 23.58 8.21
CA GLU A 94 4.12 23.06 8.03
C GLU A 94 3.75 22.93 6.55
N ALA A 95 4.23 23.85 5.70
CA ALA A 95 4.03 23.77 4.25
C ALA A 95 4.65 22.53 3.61
N ASP A 96 5.77 22.01 4.15
CA ASP A 96 6.34 20.74 3.70
C ASP A 96 5.35 19.59 3.92
N LEU A 97 4.78 19.52 5.14
CA LEU A 97 3.84 18.48 5.53
C LEU A 97 2.50 18.55 4.78
N GLU A 98 2.05 19.76 4.45
CA GLU A 98 0.85 19.96 3.62
C GLU A 98 1.08 19.65 2.14
N THR A 99 2.33 19.73 1.67
CA THR A 99 2.67 19.62 0.24
C THR A 99 3.13 18.21 -0.14
N TYR A 100 3.92 17.55 0.71
CA TYR A 100 4.45 16.23 0.40
C TYR A 100 3.37 15.15 0.45
N THR A 101 3.27 14.41 -0.66
CA THR A 101 2.37 13.26 -0.75
C THR A 101 3.03 11.96 -0.32
N HIS A 102 4.36 11.87 -0.40
CA HIS A 102 5.17 10.71 -0.06
C HIS A 102 6.54 11.20 0.41
N ILE A 103 7.15 10.48 1.34
CA ILE A 103 8.54 10.70 1.75
C ILE A 103 9.33 9.41 1.48
N ILE A 104 10.44 9.57 0.76
CA ILE A 104 11.40 8.49 0.49
C ILE A 104 12.68 8.81 1.25
N TYR A 105 13.05 7.91 2.16
CA TYR A 105 14.26 7.97 2.95
C TYR A 105 15.28 6.96 2.40
N MET A 106 16.52 7.41 2.21
CA MET A 106 17.61 6.55 1.76
C MET A 106 18.28 5.93 2.98
N ASP A 107 18.20 4.62 3.12
CA ASP A 107 18.69 3.84 4.27
C ASP A 107 20.20 3.57 4.14
N VAL A 108 21.03 4.53 4.54
CA VAL A 108 22.49 4.45 4.41
C VAL A 108 23.10 4.00 5.75
N PRO A 109 24.11 3.10 5.78
CA PRO A 109 24.68 2.55 7.02
C PRO A 109 25.28 3.56 8.02
N ALA A 110 25.46 4.82 7.63
CA ALA A 110 25.94 5.89 8.50
C ALA A 110 24.79 6.70 9.12
N ASP A 111 23.55 6.32 8.83
CA ASP A 111 22.38 7.07 9.25
C ASP A 111 22.15 6.96 10.74
N ILE A 112 21.77 8.09 11.32
CA ILE A 112 21.37 8.15 12.71
C ILE A 112 19.98 7.52 12.77
N HIS A 113 19.90 6.29 13.29
CA HIS A 113 18.64 5.55 13.47
C HIS A 113 17.55 6.44 14.11
N ALA A 114 17.93 7.34 15.02
CA ALA A 114 17.01 8.32 15.62
C ALA A 114 16.42 9.35 14.63
N GLU A 115 17.12 9.74 13.56
CA GLU A 115 16.59 10.62 12.50
C GLU A 115 15.44 9.94 11.75
N LYS A 116 15.70 8.71 11.31
CA LYS A 116 14.74 7.89 10.55
C LYS A 116 13.48 7.62 11.37
N VAL A 117 13.63 7.27 12.66
CA VAL A 117 12.50 7.06 13.58
C VAL A 117 11.67 8.33 13.71
N GLN A 118 12.30 9.47 13.99
CA GLN A 118 11.59 10.75 14.11
C GLN A 118 10.87 11.16 12.82
N LEU A 119 11.52 11.01 11.67
CA LEU A 119 10.89 11.31 10.38
C LEU A 119 9.70 10.39 10.11
N LYS A 120 9.82 9.10 10.44
CA LYS A 120 8.74 8.13 10.31
C LYS A 120 7.55 8.50 11.19
N GLU A 121 7.77 8.81 12.47
CA GLU A 121 6.71 9.24 13.39
C GLU A 121 6.01 10.50 12.90
N LEU A 122 6.78 11.45 12.36
CA LEU A 122 6.24 12.67 11.76
C LEU A 122 5.36 12.37 10.53
N CYS A 123 5.81 11.45 9.66
CA CYS A 123 5.02 10.99 8.51
C CYS A 123 3.72 10.32 8.94
N ASP A 124 3.79 9.42 9.92
CA ASP A 124 2.64 8.69 10.47
C ASP A 124 1.63 9.66 11.11
N ALA A 125 2.10 10.70 11.81
CA ALA A 125 1.25 11.75 12.40
C ALA A 125 0.55 12.65 11.38
N ASN A 126 1.11 12.78 10.17
CA ASN A 126 0.60 13.64 9.10
C ASN A 126 -0.02 12.85 7.93
N SER A 127 -0.22 11.54 8.08
CA SER A 127 -0.77 10.67 7.03
C SER A 127 0.04 10.67 5.72
N ILE A 128 1.35 10.84 5.81
CA ILE A 128 2.27 10.82 4.66
C ILE A 128 2.88 9.42 4.55
N PRO A 129 2.68 8.70 3.43
CA PRO A 129 3.40 7.47 3.16
C PRO A 129 4.92 7.64 3.26
N PHE A 130 5.56 6.72 3.96
CA PHE A 130 7.00 6.69 4.22
C PHE A 130 7.63 5.41 3.65
N ALA A 131 8.60 5.56 2.76
CA ALA A 131 9.38 4.47 2.20
C ALA A 131 10.86 4.60 2.61
N SER A 132 11.45 3.52 3.12
CA SER A 132 12.89 3.44 3.41
C SER A 132 13.55 2.52 2.40
N LEU A 133 14.51 3.03 1.63
CA LEU A 133 15.11 2.33 0.51
C LEU A 133 16.62 2.12 0.71
N PRO A 134 17.13 0.88 0.53
CA PRO A 134 18.54 0.58 0.76
C PRO A 134 19.46 1.02 -0.40
N SER A 135 18.91 1.31 -1.59
CA SER A 135 19.69 1.66 -2.77
C SER A 135 19.04 2.77 -3.60
N PRO A 136 19.82 3.74 -4.12
CA PRO A 136 19.36 4.71 -5.12
C PRO A 136 18.71 4.09 -6.36
N ASP A 137 18.98 2.82 -6.68
CA ASP A 137 18.43 2.13 -7.86
C ASP A 137 16.93 1.82 -7.72
N THR A 138 16.40 1.77 -6.50
CA THR A 138 14.99 1.44 -6.26
C THR A 138 14.08 2.67 -6.26
N VAL A 139 14.65 3.89 -6.31
CA VAL A 139 13.89 5.15 -6.25
C VAL A 139 13.09 5.38 -7.54
N SER A 140 13.70 5.25 -8.72
CA SER A 140 13.01 5.49 -10.01
C SER A 140 11.82 4.56 -10.23
N PRO A 141 11.92 3.23 -10.03
CA PRO A 141 10.77 2.33 -10.10
C PRO A 141 9.65 2.71 -9.13
N LEU A 142 10.02 3.11 -7.90
CA LEU A 142 9.05 3.52 -6.89
C LEU A 142 8.32 4.81 -7.27
N LEU A 143 9.03 5.82 -7.81
CA LEU A 143 8.43 7.07 -8.29
C LEU A 143 7.46 6.83 -9.46
N LEU A 144 7.84 5.95 -10.39
CA LEU A 144 6.94 5.51 -11.47
C LEU A 144 5.70 4.81 -10.91
N ASN A 145 5.87 3.94 -9.91
CA ASN A 145 4.76 3.30 -9.22
C ASN A 145 3.83 4.33 -8.55
N PHE A 146 4.37 5.26 -7.78
CA PHE A 146 3.61 6.32 -7.11
C PHE A 146 2.80 7.18 -8.09
N ARG A 147 3.40 7.56 -9.22
CA ARG A 147 2.72 8.35 -10.24
C ARG A 147 1.56 7.61 -10.90
N GLN A 148 1.77 6.33 -11.24
CA GLN A 148 0.78 5.60 -12.01
C GLN A 148 -0.34 5.02 -11.13
N ASP A 149 -0.03 4.59 -9.92
CA ASP A 149 -0.97 3.81 -9.12
C ASP A 149 -1.88 4.72 -8.31
N THR A 150 -3.12 4.81 -8.80
CA THR A 150 -4.22 5.54 -8.17
C THR A 150 -5.33 4.57 -7.79
N SER A 151 -6.20 4.97 -6.87
CA SER A 151 -7.38 4.16 -6.52
C SER A 151 -8.23 3.77 -7.75
N PRO A 152 -8.52 4.68 -8.71
CA PRO A 152 -9.21 4.31 -9.96
C PRO A 152 -8.44 3.34 -10.85
N LYS A 153 -7.12 3.50 -11.03
CA LYS A 153 -6.33 2.55 -11.82
C LYS A 153 -6.31 1.18 -11.15
N ASN A 154 -6.15 1.12 -9.84
CA ASN A 154 -6.16 -0.14 -9.11
C ASN A 154 -7.53 -0.84 -9.20
N HIS A 155 -8.62 -0.06 -9.25
CA HIS A 155 -9.93 -0.61 -9.54
C HIS A 155 -10.00 -1.30 -10.90
N LEU A 156 -9.49 -0.65 -11.96
CA LEU A 156 -9.45 -1.24 -13.30
C LEU A 156 -8.63 -2.54 -13.32
N VAL A 157 -7.49 -2.58 -12.61
CA VAL A 157 -6.64 -3.78 -12.51
C VAL A 157 -7.39 -4.91 -11.79
N ALA A 158 -8.09 -4.63 -10.70
CA ALA A 158 -8.85 -5.65 -9.97
C ALA A 158 -10.02 -6.21 -10.81
N VAL A 159 -10.73 -5.35 -11.56
CA VAL A 159 -11.78 -5.77 -12.50
C VAL A 159 -11.19 -6.64 -13.61
N ALA A 160 -10.06 -6.22 -14.20
CA ALA A 160 -9.37 -7.01 -15.21
C ALA A 160 -8.96 -8.39 -14.67
N LYS A 161 -8.50 -8.46 -13.41
CA LYS A 161 -8.13 -9.72 -12.78
C LYS A 161 -9.32 -10.66 -12.58
N MET A 162 -10.46 -10.11 -12.16
CA MET A 162 -11.71 -10.88 -12.07
C MET A 162 -12.14 -11.40 -13.45
N ASP A 163 -12.00 -10.58 -14.49
CA ASP A 163 -12.30 -10.98 -15.87
C ASP A 163 -11.37 -12.11 -16.34
N GLU A 164 -10.08 -12.08 -16.00
CA GLU A 164 -9.13 -13.17 -16.27
C GLU A 164 -9.54 -14.47 -15.58
N ILE A 165 -9.89 -14.41 -14.29
CA ILE A 165 -10.34 -15.56 -13.49
C ILE A 165 -11.59 -16.18 -14.13
N LEU A 166 -12.57 -15.35 -14.49
CA LEU A 166 -13.78 -15.81 -15.14
C LEU A 166 -13.48 -16.45 -16.49
N GLN A 167 -12.65 -15.82 -17.33
CA GLN A 167 -12.25 -16.37 -18.62
C GLN A 167 -11.52 -17.71 -18.48
N ALA A 168 -10.63 -17.85 -17.49
CA ALA A 168 -9.92 -19.10 -17.23
C ALA A 168 -10.89 -20.21 -16.81
N ALA A 169 -11.81 -19.93 -15.87
CA ALA A 169 -12.86 -20.85 -15.47
C ALA A 169 -13.77 -21.23 -16.65
N CYS A 170 -14.01 -20.29 -17.57
CA CYS A 170 -14.79 -20.46 -18.78
C CYS A 170 -14.11 -21.32 -19.87
N ARG A 171 -12.77 -21.44 -19.85
CA ARG A 171 -12.03 -22.30 -20.79
C ARG A 171 -11.96 -23.73 -20.29
N THR A 172 -11.83 -23.91 -18.97
CA THR A 172 -11.72 -25.23 -18.34
C THR A 172 -13.08 -25.88 -18.10
N ARG A 173 -14.14 -25.07 -18.03
CA ARG A 173 -15.54 -25.49 -17.89
C ARG A 173 -16.30 -25.04 -19.13
N ASP A 174 -17.35 -25.74 -19.53
CA ASP A 174 -18.26 -25.22 -20.56
C ASP A 174 -18.91 -23.92 -20.04
N CYS A 175 -18.46 -22.75 -20.53
CA CYS A 175 -18.93 -21.42 -20.13
C CYS A 175 -20.45 -21.31 -20.00
N ARG A 176 -21.21 -22.06 -20.82
CA ARG A 176 -22.68 -22.05 -20.85
C ARG A 176 -23.32 -22.66 -19.59
N ARG A 177 -22.51 -23.20 -18.68
CA ARG A 177 -22.95 -23.84 -17.44
C ARG A 177 -22.69 -23.02 -16.18
N LEU A 178 -21.91 -21.94 -16.23
CA LEU A 178 -21.65 -21.12 -15.04
C LEU A 178 -22.89 -20.29 -14.67
N GLU A 179 -23.55 -20.64 -13.58
CA GLU A 179 -24.78 -20.00 -13.08
C GLU A 179 -24.53 -19.17 -11.83
N THR A 180 -23.42 -19.38 -11.11
CA THR A 180 -23.16 -18.63 -9.87
C THR A 180 -21.67 -18.40 -9.66
N VAL A 181 -21.32 -17.18 -9.24
CA VAL A 181 -20.02 -16.85 -8.69
C VAL A 181 -20.18 -16.60 -7.19
N LEU A 182 -19.55 -17.44 -6.39
CA LEU A 182 -19.45 -17.32 -4.94
C LEU A 182 -18.16 -16.56 -4.61
N VAL A 183 -18.30 -15.37 -4.01
CA VAL A 183 -17.18 -14.54 -3.61
C VAL A 183 -17.04 -14.56 -2.10
N LEU A 184 -15.84 -14.85 -1.61
CA LEU A 184 -15.55 -15.05 -0.19
C LEU A 184 -14.39 -14.15 0.25
N ASP A 185 -14.56 -13.50 1.39
CA ASP A 185 -13.44 -12.91 2.10
C ASP A 185 -12.61 -14.01 2.78
N ALA A 186 -11.38 -13.69 3.15
CA ALA A 186 -10.37 -14.60 3.60
C ALA A 186 -10.19 -14.54 5.14
N ASP A 187 -9.27 -13.71 5.64
CA ASP A 187 -9.04 -13.49 7.07
C ASP A 187 -10.33 -13.09 7.78
N LYS A 188 -10.56 -13.64 8.98
CA LYS A 188 -11.79 -13.42 9.78
C LYS A 188 -13.10 -13.82 9.08
N THR A 189 -13.02 -14.51 7.95
CA THR A 189 -14.17 -15.10 7.24
C THR A 189 -13.96 -16.60 7.05
N LEU A 190 -13.03 -17.04 6.21
CA LEU A 190 -12.68 -18.45 6.02
C LEU A 190 -11.94 -19.05 7.22
N ALA A 191 -11.23 -18.22 7.97
CA ALA A 191 -10.54 -18.60 9.20
C ALA A 191 -10.70 -17.51 10.26
N ALA A 192 -10.72 -17.90 11.54
CA ALA A 192 -10.72 -16.96 12.66
C ALA A 192 -9.38 -16.18 12.79
N SER A 193 -8.32 -16.66 12.15
CA SER A 193 -6.99 -16.06 12.19
C SER A 193 -6.90 -14.78 11.34
N ASP A 194 -5.95 -13.91 11.73
CA ASP A 194 -5.46 -12.80 10.91
C ASP A 194 -4.09 -13.22 10.37
N THR A 195 -4.00 -13.50 9.07
CA THR A 195 -2.77 -14.02 8.45
C THR A 195 -1.68 -12.97 8.38
N GLY A 196 -2.03 -11.70 8.24
CA GLY A 196 -1.09 -10.59 8.30
C GLY A 196 -0.42 -10.52 9.67
N ALA A 197 -1.19 -10.55 10.75
CA ALA A 197 -0.66 -10.55 12.12
C ALA A 197 0.21 -11.77 12.42
N LEU A 198 -0.18 -12.96 11.94
CA LEU A 198 0.63 -14.18 12.09
C LEU A 198 1.95 -14.08 11.33
N PHE A 199 1.93 -13.55 10.11
CA PHE A 199 3.14 -13.33 9.32
C PHE A 199 4.12 -12.40 10.05
N TRP A 200 3.63 -11.27 10.55
CA TRP A 200 4.48 -10.32 11.28
C TRP A 200 5.03 -10.88 12.59
N LYS A 201 4.32 -11.81 13.22
CA LYS A 201 4.83 -12.57 14.37
C LYS A 201 5.94 -13.54 13.96
N ALA A 202 5.83 -14.21 12.82
CA ALA A 202 6.84 -15.16 12.33
C ALA A 202 8.17 -14.47 11.96
N VAL A 203 8.11 -13.24 11.43
CA VAL A 203 9.30 -12.48 11.03
C VAL A 203 9.91 -11.60 12.14
N ALA A 204 9.32 -11.59 13.33
CA ALA A 204 9.71 -10.68 14.42
C ALA A 204 11.17 -10.85 14.89
N GLY A 205 11.79 -12.00 14.66
CA GLY A 205 13.19 -12.28 15.02
C GLY A 205 14.25 -11.83 14.00
N LEU A 206 13.87 -11.22 12.88
CA LEU A 206 14.83 -10.75 11.87
C LEU A 206 15.51 -9.44 12.30
N PRO A 207 16.81 -9.22 12.03
CA PRO A 207 17.51 -7.97 12.38
C PRO A 207 16.82 -6.70 11.84
N TYR A 208 16.12 -6.81 10.71
CA TYR A 208 15.37 -5.72 10.10
C TYR A 208 14.08 -5.34 10.84
N SER A 209 13.61 -6.17 11.79
CA SER A 209 12.49 -5.84 12.67
C SER A 209 12.87 -4.84 13.77
N GLN A 210 14.17 -4.61 13.99
CA GLN A 210 14.69 -3.68 15.01
C GLN A 210 14.53 -2.20 14.59
N ASP A 211 14.43 -1.90 13.29
CA ASP A 211 14.00 -0.57 12.80
C ASP A 211 12.48 -0.33 12.93
N ILE A 212 11.75 -1.32 13.45
CA ILE A 212 10.34 -1.24 13.84
C ILE A 212 10.25 -1.15 15.38
N ASP A 213 11.29 -0.58 16.02
CA ASP A 213 11.35 -0.44 17.46
C ASP A 213 10.18 0.40 18.00
N ASN A 214 9.62 -0.10 19.09
CA ASN A 214 8.62 0.52 19.97
C ASN A 214 7.11 0.34 19.68
N CYS A 215 6.67 -0.85 19.24
CA CYS A 215 5.29 -1.27 19.55
C CYS A 215 5.25 -2.69 20.11
N ASP A 216 4.99 -2.82 21.41
CA ASP A 216 4.63 -4.04 22.15
C ASP A 216 4.17 -5.20 21.26
N GLN A 217 5.08 -6.06 20.79
CA GLN A 217 4.73 -7.30 20.07
C GLN A 217 3.65 -7.13 18.98
N GLN A 218 3.50 -5.92 18.42
CA GLN A 218 2.35 -5.54 17.61
C GLN A 218 2.76 -5.49 16.14
N CYS A 219 1.99 -6.23 15.35
CA CYS A 219 2.03 -6.21 13.89
C CYS A 219 2.11 -4.76 13.36
N PRO A 220 3.12 -4.36 12.56
CA PRO A 220 3.30 -2.98 12.07
C PRO A 220 2.08 -2.47 11.29
N LEU A 221 1.28 -3.38 10.76
CA LEU A 221 0.02 -3.05 10.08
C LEU A 221 -0.98 -2.38 11.03
N LYS A 222 -0.98 -2.74 12.33
CA LYS A 222 -1.84 -2.11 13.33
C LYS A 222 -1.52 -0.63 13.52
N ASN A 223 -0.25 -0.25 13.41
CA ASN A 223 0.15 1.16 13.51
C ASN A 223 -0.39 1.94 12.31
N VAL A 224 -0.25 1.38 11.10
CA VAL A 224 -0.78 1.99 9.88
C VAL A 224 -2.30 2.14 9.95
N PHE A 225 -3.02 1.06 10.22
CA PHE A 225 -4.50 1.08 10.26
C PHE A 225 -5.07 1.77 11.50
N GLY A 226 -4.30 1.91 12.58
CA GLY A 226 -4.66 2.64 13.80
C GLY A 226 -4.33 4.13 13.75
N SER A 227 -3.53 4.56 12.77
CA SER A 227 -3.24 5.97 12.51
C SER A 227 -4.43 6.71 11.88
N GLN A 228 -4.25 8.00 11.60
CA GLN A 228 -5.22 8.81 10.85
C GLN A 228 -5.49 8.26 9.43
N LEU A 229 -4.58 7.44 8.88
CA LEU A 229 -4.78 6.78 7.59
C LEU A 229 -5.94 5.77 7.61
N GLY A 230 -6.30 5.21 8.78
CA GLY A 230 -7.36 4.23 8.91
C GLY A 230 -7.26 3.11 7.86
N TYR A 231 -8.37 2.76 7.21
CA TYR A 231 -8.42 1.78 6.11
C TYR A 231 -8.49 2.42 4.71
N THR A 232 -7.75 3.52 4.49
CA THR A 232 -7.71 4.21 3.19
C THR A 232 -6.84 3.47 2.16
N TYR A 233 -7.00 3.80 0.87
CA TYR A 233 -6.12 3.30 -0.19
C TYR A 233 -4.63 3.59 0.11
N THR A 234 -4.36 4.79 0.65
CA THR A 234 -3.02 5.21 1.10
C THR A 234 -2.48 4.34 2.23
N ALA A 235 -3.32 3.99 3.22
CA ALA A 235 -2.94 3.07 4.30
C ALA A 235 -2.44 1.73 3.76
N PHE A 236 -3.19 1.15 2.83
CA PHE A 236 -2.79 -0.13 2.25
C PHE A 236 -1.59 -0.02 1.29
N ARG A 237 -1.37 1.13 0.61
CA ARG A 237 -0.10 1.39 -0.10
C ARG A 237 1.08 1.37 0.86
N GLN A 238 0.93 2.02 2.01
CA GLN A 238 1.95 1.99 3.07
C GLN A 238 2.23 0.55 3.53
N VAL A 239 1.18 -0.27 3.70
CA VAL A 239 1.33 -1.70 4.02
C VAL A 239 2.11 -2.46 2.93
N GLY A 240 1.81 -2.21 1.65
CA GLY A 240 2.57 -2.77 0.52
C GLY A 240 4.06 -2.46 0.61
N LEU A 241 4.41 -1.19 0.85
CA LEU A 241 5.80 -0.75 1.01
C LEU A 241 6.49 -1.46 2.20
N ILE A 242 5.77 -1.66 3.30
CA ILE A 242 6.31 -2.36 4.47
C ILE A 242 6.62 -3.83 4.14
N TYR A 243 5.75 -4.52 3.39
CA TYR A 243 6.01 -5.89 2.94
C TYR A 243 7.15 -5.97 1.93
N GLU A 244 7.23 -5.05 0.96
CA GLU A 244 8.28 -5.03 -0.06
C GLU A 244 9.68 -4.86 0.55
N ARG A 245 9.80 -4.16 1.69
CA ARG A 245 11.07 -4.08 2.42
C ARG A 245 11.60 -5.45 2.90
N LEU A 246 10.72 -6.43 3.10
CA LEU A 246 11.12 -7.79 3.50
C LEU A 246 11.51 -8.67 2.31
N VAL A 247 11.17 -8.28 1.08
CA VAL A 247 11.44 -9.04 -0.13
C VAL A 247 12.60 -8.41 -0.88
N THR A 248 13.81 -8.65 -0.35
CA THR A 248 15.03 -8.52 -1.15
C THR A 248 15.27 -9.83 -1.91
N ALA A 249 16.03 -9.80 -3.00
CA ALA A 249 16.40 -11.01 -3.74
C ALA A 249 17.07 -12.09 -2.86
N GLU A 250 17.72 -11.67 -1.76
CA GLU A 250 18.33 -12.56 -0.77
C GLU A 250 17.31 -13.16 0.21
N LEU A 251 16.19 -12.47 0.45
CA LEU A 251 15.16 -12.84 1.42
C LEU A 251 13.92 -13.47 0.79
N GLU A 252 13.79 -13.54 -0.54
CA GLU A 252 12.62 -14.10 -1.21
C GLU A 252 12.34 -15.56 -0.79
N LYS A 253 13.40 -16.39 -0.70
CA LYS A 253 13.26 -17.78 -0.20
C LYS A 253 12.86 -17.82 1.28
N ALA A 254 13.29 -16.84 2.08
CA ALA A 254 12.87 -16.72 3.47
C ALA A 254 11.39 -16.29 3.55
N PHE A 255 10.95 -15.36 2.70
CA PHE A 255 9.58 -14.88 2.61
C PHE A 255 8.58 -16.01 2.29
N ASP A 256 8.88 -16.86 1.31
CA ASP A 256 8.02 -18.02 1.01
C ASP A 256 7.95 -19.00 2.19
N GLY A 257 9.07 -19.22 2.87
CA GLY A 257 9.14 -20.02 4.10
C GLY A 257 8.24 -19.49 5.21
N TYR A 258 8.22 -18.17 5.44
CA TYR A 258 7.29 -17.55 6.39
C TYR A 258 5.83 -17.67 5.96
N CYS A 259 5.55 -17.55 4.66
CA CYS A 259 4.21 -17.79 4.14
C CYS A 259 3.74 -19.22 4.40
N GLU A 260 4.64 -20.21 4.24
CA GLU A 260 4.38 -21.63 4.52
C GLU A 260 4.15 -21.89 6.01
N GLU A 261 4.94 -21.27 6.88
CA GLU A 261 4.76 -21.35 8.34
C GLU A 261 3.38 -20.85 8.76
N VAL A 262 2.98 -19.67 8.27
CA VAL A 262 1.65 -19.11 8.55
C VAL A 262 0.55 -20.01 7.99
N ALA A 263 0.68 -20.46 6.74
CA ALA A 263 -0.31 -21.35 6.13
C ALA A 263 -0.47 -22.67 6.90
N SER A 264 0.63 -23.20 7.44
CA SER A 264 0.63 -24.40 8.27
C SER A 264 -0.12 -24.20 9.59
N ALA A 265 0.00 -23.02 10.20
CA ALA A 265 -0.64 -22.68 11.47
C ALA A 265 -2.13 -22.33 11.37
N VAL A 266 -2.60 -21.89 10.20
CA VAL A 266 -4.00 -21.47 10.00
C VAL A 266 -4.93 -22.67 9.84
N LYS A 267 -6.09 -22.59 10.48
CA LYS A 267 -7.19 -23.56 10.35
C LYS A 267 -8.38 -22.88 9.68
N VAL A 268 -8.78 -23.38 8.52
CA VAL A 268 -10.01 -22.97 7.84
C VAL A 268 -11.21 -23.58 8.57
N HIS A 269 -12.32 -22.84 8.68
CA HIS A 269 -13.54 -23.35 9.29
C HIS A 269 -14.05 -24.59 8.52
N PRO A 270 -14.34 -25.71 9.21
CA PRO A 270 -14.80 -26.94 8.56
C PRO A 270 -16.05 -26.76 7.69
N GLU A 271 -16.93 -25.84 8.07
CA GLU A 271 -18.15 -25.48 7.34
C GLU A 271 -17.81 -24.87 5.97
N PHE A 272 -16.79 -24.00 5.91
CA PHE A 272 -16.32 -23.44 4.65
C PHE A 272 -15.58 -24.46 3.79
N ILE A 273 -14.82 -25.38 4.40
CA ILE A 273 -14.21 -26.50 3.66
C ILE A 273 -15.32 -27.36 3.01
N SER A 274 -16.36 -27.70 3.77
CA SER A 274 -17.50 -28.48 3.28
C SER A 274 -18.25 -27.74 2.15
N LEU A 275 -18.50 -26.45 2.33
CA LEU A 275 -19.11 -25.59 1.31
C LEU A 275 -18.27 -25.57 0.03
N LEU A 276 -16.97 -25.32 0.12
CA LEU A 276 -16.08 -25.21 -1.03
C LEU A 276 -15.92 -26.55 -1.78
N ARG A 277 -15.87 -27.68 -1.07
CA ARG A 277 -15.92 -29.02 -1.68
C ARG A 277 -17.26 -29.31 -2.35
N THR A 278 -18.36 -28.79 -1.80
CA THR A 278 -19.67 -28.90 -2.44
C THR A 278 -19.70 -28.06 -3.70
N VAL A 279 -19.23 -26.81 -3.65
CA VAL A 279 -19.12 -25.92 -4.81
C VAL A 279 -18.23 -26.54 -5.90
N SER A 280 -17.13 -27.18 -5.53
CA SER A 280 -16.20 -27.80 -6.49
C SER A 280 -16.81 -28.97 -7.26
N SER A 281 -17.71 -29.74 -6.63
CA SER A 281 -18.45 -30.81 -7.31
C SER A 281 -19.55 -30.29 -8.25
N HIS A 282 -19.92 -29.00 -8.13
CA HIS A 282 -20.88 -28.34 -9.01
C HIS A 282 -20.16 -27.51 -10.06
N GLY A 283 -20.02 -28.06 -11.28
CA GLY A 283 -19.41 -27.36 -12.41
C GLY A 283 -20.08 -26.04 -12.82
N ARG A 284 -21.23 -25.69 -12.22
CA ARG A 284 -21.99 -24.46 -12.44
C ARG A 284 -21.68 -23.33 -11.46
N ILE A 285 -20.90 -23.60 -10.42
CA ILE A 285 -20.57 -22.61 -9.39
C ILE A 285 -19.06 -22.39 -9.39
N LEU A 286 -18.63 -21.14 -9.49
CA LEU A 286 -17.25 -20.72 -9.33
C LEU A 286 -17.07 -20.13 -7.94
N ALA A 287 -16.07 -20.58 -7.18
CA ALA A 287 -15.66 -19.94 -5.93
C ALA A 287 -14.43 -19.08 -6.16
N VAL A 288 -14.47 -17.83 -5.68
CA VAL A 288 -13.36 -16.88 -5.73
C VAL A 288 -13.13 -16.31 -4.34
N VAL A 289 -11.90 -16.40 -3.84
CA VAL A 289 -11.48 -15.77 -2.60
C VAL A 289 -10.85 -14.42 -2.92
N VAL A 290 -11.35 -13.37 -2.27
CA VAL A 290 -10.98 -11.97 -2.50
C VAL A 290 -10.47 -11.41 -1.19
N THR A 291 -9.18 -11.10 -1.12
CA THR A 291 -8.49 -10.74 0.14
C THR A 291 -7.66 -9.47 0.04
N CYS A 292 -7.46 -8.77 1.18
CA CYS A 292 -6.40 -7.78 1.35
C CYS A 292 -5.12 -8.35 1.98
N GLY A 293 -5.13 -9.61 2.40
CA GLY A 293 -3.96 -10.30 2.93
C GLY A 293 -3.03 -10.78 1.81
N LEU A 294 -1.90 -11.37 2.18
CA LEU A 294 -0.95 -11.92 1.22
C LEU A 294 -1.59 -13.09 0.46
N ARG A 295 -1.74 -12.93 -0.87
CA ARG A 295 -2.28 -13.99 -1.75
C ARG A 295 -1.51 -15.29 -1.63
N ARG A 296 -0.18 -15.21 -1.52
CA ARG A 296 0.73 -16.35 -1.38
C ARG A 296 0.38 -17.23 -0.16
N ILE A 297 0.03 -16.62 0.98
CA ILE A 297 -0.41 -17.34 2.18
C ILE A 297 -1.74 -18.06 1.91
N TRP A 298 -2.74 -17.34 1.38
CA TRP A 298 -4.07 -17.92 1.15
C TRP A 298 -4.08 -19.01 0.07
N THR A 299 -3.21 -18.89 -0.94
CA THR A 299 -2.99 -19.93 -1.94
C THR A 299 -2.45 -21.20 -1.28
N LYS A 300 -1.45 -21.09 -0.40
CA LYS A 300 -0.90 -22.23 0.37
C LYS A 300 -1.94 -22.84 1.33
N ILE A 301 -2.72 -22.01 2.04
CA ILE A 301 -3.80 -22.47 2.93
C ILE A 301 -4.82 -23.32 2.16
N LEU A 302 -5.30 -22.84 1.02
CA LEU A 302 -6.31 -23.55 0.23
C LEU A 302 -5.73 -24.80 -0.43
N ALA A 303 -4.48 -24.76 -0.89
CA ALA A 303 -3.79 -25.94 -1.43
C ALA A 303 -3.69 -27.06 -0.38
N LYS A 304 -3.33 -26.73 0.87
CA LYS A 304 -3.29 -27.67 2.00
C LYS A 304 -4.63 -28.37 2.26
N GLU A 305 -5.75 -27.70 2.03
CA GLU A 305 -7.10 -28.26 2.20
C GLU A 305 -7.61 -29.03 0.97
N GLY A 306 -6.78 -29.15 -0.08
CA GLY A 306 -7.12 -29.79 -1.36
C GLY A 306 -8.01 -28.91 -2.26
N LEU A 307 -7.95 -27.58 -2.09
CA LEU A 307 -8.78 -26.60 -2.79
C LEU A 307 -8.00 -25.69 -3.75
N GLY A 308 -6.69 -25.94 -3.94
CA GLY A 308 -5.80 -25.09 -4.75
C GLY A 308 -6.20 -24.98 -6.23
N ASP A 309 -6.76 -26.04 -6.82
CA ASP A 309 -7.22 -26.05 -8.22
C ASP A 309 -8.70 -25.65 -8.36
N VAL A 310 -9.36 -25.38 -7.24
CA VAL A 310 -10.82 -25.23 -7.13
C VAL A 310 -11.21 -23.79 -6.87
N VAL A 311 -10.39 -23.08 -6.10
CA VAL A 311 -10.67 -21.75 -5.59
C VAL A 311 -9.57 -20.82 -6.07
N GLU A 312 -9.96 -19.86 -6.88
CA GLU A 312 -9.06 -18.81 -7.32
C GLU A 312 -8.91 -17.77 -6.21
N VAL A 313 -7.67 -17.48 -5.83
CA VAL A 313 -7.35 -16.40 -4.88
C VAL A 313 -6.98 -15.16 -5.66
N SER A 314 -7.76 -14.11 -5.48
CA SER A 314 -7.51 -12.79 -6.05
C SER A 314 -7.23 -11.78 -4.94
N TRP A 315 -6.37 -10.82 -5.25
CA TRP A 315 -6.41 -9.50 -4.62
C TRP A 315 -7.62 -8.73 -5.10
N ALA A 316 -7.84 -7.55 -4.54
CA ALA A 316 -8.98 -6.73 -4.91
C ALA A 316 -8.61 -5.23 -5.10
N VAL A 317 -9.62 -4.36 -5.40
CA VAL A 317 -9.71 -2.90 -5.81
C VAL A 317 -11.18 -2.38 -6.10
N VAL A 318 -12.02 -1.83 -5.19
CA VAL A 318 -13.05 -0.73 -5.38
C VAL A 318 -13.42 -0.05 -4.02
N ALA A 319 -13.65 1.26 -3.79
CA ALA A 319 -14.44 2.25 -4.56
C ALA A 319 -14.18 3.73 -4.18
N SER A 320 -14.49 4.61 -5.15
CA SER A 320 -14.93 6.02 -4.98
C SER A 320 -16.37 6.08 -4.41
N GLN A 321 -16.97 7.13 -3.83
CA GLN A 321 -16.85 8.59 -3.96
C GLN A 321 -17.39 9.29 -2.68
N THR A 322 -16.98 10.56 -2.52
CA THR A 322 -17.68 11.73 -1.94
C THR A 322 -19.04 11.55 -1.25
N GLY A 323 -19.18 12.19 -0.09
CA GLY A 323 -20.43 12.27 0.65
C GLY A 323 -21.56 12.97 -0.11
N SER A 324 -22.77 12.46 0.04
CA SER A 324 -23.88 13.24 0.56
C SER A 324 -25.00 12.31 0.99
N SER A 325 -25.73 12.77 1.99
CA SER A 325 -26.93 12.18 2.56
C SER A 325 -27.99 11.78 1.53
N SER A 326 -28.73 10.74 1.90
CA SER A 326 -30.09 10.37 1.45
C SER A 326 -30.22 9.47 0.20
N LEU A 327 -30.82 8.30 0.47
CA LEU A 327 -31.66 7.48 -0.42
C LEU A 327 -31.01 6.89 -1.68
N LEU A 328 -30.68 5.60 -1.62
CA LEU A 328 -31.41 4.58 -2.38
C LEU A 328 -31.06 3.16 -1.90
N LYS A 329 -32.12 2.47 -1.46
CA LYS A 329 -32.14 1.06 -1.08
C LYS A 329 -31.77 0.21 -2.30
N SER A 330 -30.52 -0.25 -2.40
CA SER A 330 -30.13 -1.42 -3.19
C SER A 330 -28.72 -1.81 -2.78
N LYS A 331 -28.59 -2.93 -2.08
CA LYS A 331 -27.33 -3.63 -1.88
C LYS A 331 -26.78 -4.04 -3.25
N LYS A 332 -25.96 -3.19 -3.87
CA LYS A 332 -25.16 -3.57 -5.04
C LYS A 332 -23.68 -3.50 -4.65
N LEU A 333 -23.08 -4.68 -4.60
CA LEU A 333 -21.63 -4.85 -4.56
C LEU A 333 -21.09 -4.32 -5.90
N TRP A 334 -20.21 -3.32 -5.86
CA TRP A 334 -19.74 -2.58 -7.05
C TRP A 334 -18.64 -3.32 -7.83
N LEU A 335 -18.85 -4.61 -8.11
CA LEU A 335 -18.17 -5.36 -9.18
C LEU A 335 -18.88 -5.15 -10.54
N VAL A 336 -19.52 -3.99 -10.74
CA VAL A 336 -20.41 -3.70 -11.88
C VAL A 336 -19.63 -3.14 -13.08
N GLY A 337 -18.39 -3.59 -13.27
CA GLY A 337 -17.52 -3.27 -14.40
C GLY A 337 -16.93 -4.54 -14.99
N GLY A 338 -16.49 -4.50 -16.25
CA GLY A 338 -15.85 -5.65 -16.91
C GLY A 338 -16.83 -6.74 -17.39
N LEU A 339 -16.30 -7.94 -17.64
CA LEU A 339 -17.04 -9.11 -18.10
C LEU A 339 -18.06 -9.58 -17.07
N LEU A 340 -17.70 -9.66 -15.78
CA LEU A 340 -18.63 -10.08 -14.71
C LEU A 340 -19.85 -9.15 -14.64
N GLY A 341 -19.61 -7.83 -14.65
CA GLY A 341 -20.68 -6.83 -14.63
C GLY A 341 -21.60 -6.94 -15.84
N ARG A 342 -21.04 -7.19 -17.04
CA ARG A 342 -21.84 -7.44 -18.25
C ARG A 342 -22.65 -8.73 -18.14
N MET A 343 -22.03 -9.83 -17.71
CA MET A 343 -22.71 -11.12 -17.55
C MET A 343 -23.86 -11.02 -16.55
N LEU A 344 -23.66 -10.37 -15.40
CA LEU A 344 -24.72 -10.13 -14.41
C LEU A 344 -25.85 -9.23 -14.92
N ALA A 345 -25.56 -8.34 -15.87
CA ALA A 345 -26.57 -7.46 -16.47
C ALA A 345 -27.38 -8.14 -17.58
N THR A 346 -26.83 -9.14 -18.26
CA THR A 346 -27.44 -9.77 -19.44
C THR A 346 -27.93 -11.20 -19.20
N ASP A 347 -27.39 -11.90 -18.20
CA ASP A 347 -27.72 -13.29 -17.89
C ASP A 347 -28.60 -13.36 -16.64
N GLU A 348 -29.89 -13.59 -16.84
CA GLU A 348 -30.88 -13.71 -15.76
C GLU A 348 -30.64 -14.91 -14.84
N LYS A 349 -29.82 -15.88 -15.25
CA LYS A 349 -29.50 -17.08 -14.45
C LYS A 349 -28.23 -16.92 -13.62
N LEU A 350 -27.41 -15.91 -13.92
CA LEU A 350 -26.16 -15.68 -13.20
C LEU A 350 -26.40 -14.95 -11.89
N SER A 351 -25.98 -15.56 -10.78
CA SER A 351 -26.05 -14.96 -9.44
C SER A 351 -24.66 -14.68 -8.84
N LEU A 352 -24.53 -13.56 -8.12
CA LEU A 352 -23.36 -13.23 -7.32
C LEU A 352 -23.72 -13.30 -5.84
N VAL A 353 -23.02 -14.15 -5.08
CA VAL A 353 -23.26 -14.34 -3.65
C VAL A 353 -21.99 -13.99 -2.87
N ALA A 354 -22.12 -13.09 -1.89
CA ALA A 354 -21.07 -12.79 -0.93
C ALA A 354 -21.45 -13.36 0.44
N LEU A 355 -20.61 -14.23 1.00
CA LEU A 355 -20.83 -14.83 2.32
C LEU A 355 -19.85 -14.29 3.35
N ARG A 356 -20.35 -14.10 4.58
CA ARG A 356 -19.55 -13.84 5.77
C ARG A 356 -20.14 -14.59 6.95
N LEU A 357 -19.29 -15.25 7.73
CA LEU A 357 -19.64 -15.72 9.08
C LEU A 357 -19.28 -14.59 10.07
N SER A 358 -20.24 -14.16 10.88
CA SER A 358 -20.02 -13.18 11.95
C SER A 358 -20.62 -13.71 13.23
N GLU A 359 -19.80 -13.87 14.28
CA GLU A 359 -20.28 -14.12 15.64
C GLU A 359 -20.95 -12.88 16.26
N ASN A 360 -20.80 -11.71 15.64
CA ASN A 360 -21.35 -10.45 16.14
C ASN A 360 -22.79 -10.26 15.62
N LYS A 361 -23.76 -10.56 16.48
CA LYS A 361 -25.15 -10.13 16.35
C LYS A 361 -25.20 -8.61 16.62
N PHE A 362 -25.48 -7.82 15.59
CA PHE A 362 -25.82 -6.39 15.58
C PHE A 362 -24.72 -5.30 15.52
N THR A 363 -24.88 -4.48 14.47
CA THR A 363 -24.58 -3.05 14.27
C THR A 363 -23.27 -2.50 14.81
N GLY A 364 -22.32 -2.26 13.90
CA GLY A 364 -21.14 -1.44 14.14
C GLY A 364 -21.52 -0.03 14.62
N ARG A 365 -21.46 0.16 15.94
CA ARG A 365 -21.10 1.43 16.56
C ARG A 365 -19.74 1.21 17.21
N GLY A 366 -18.72 1.80 16.59
CA GLY A 366 -17.30 1.60 16.89
C GLY A 366 -16.56 0.97 15.71
N GLY A 367 -15.75 1.77 15.01
CA GLY A 367 -14.70 1.33 14.07
C GLY A 367 -15.13 0.37 12.95
N THR A 368 -15.93 0.89 12.01
CA THR A 368 -16.19 0.37 10.65
C THR A 368 -15.74 -1.07 10.34
N ASP A 369 -16.57 -2.00 10.80
CA ASP A 369 -16.80 -3.26 10.13
C ASP A 369 -17.67 -3.04 8.87
N THR A 370 -17.05 -2.59 7.77
CA THR A 370 -17.66 -2.52 6.43
C THR A 370 -16.60 -2.60 5.32
N GLY A 371 -16.34 -3.81 4.79
CA GLY A 371 -16.59 -4.08 3.37
C GLY A 371 -15.70 -3.56 2.24
N ASN A 372 -14.42 -3.18 2.44
CA ASN A 372 -13.51 -2.90 1.31
C ASN A 372 -12.07 -3.35 1.62
N ARG A 373 -11.56 -4.42 0.98
CA ARG A 373 -10.21 -4.99 1.24
C ARG A 373 -9.57 -5.70 0.04
N LEU A 374 -8.41 -5.21 -0.41
CA LEU A 374 -8.07 -5.20 -1.84
C LEU A 374 -6.60 -4.77 -2.13
N PHE A 375 -5.58 -5.60 -2.47
CA PHE A 375 -4.26 -5.03 -2.97
C PHE A 375 -3.37 -5.85 -3.93
N ASN A 376 -2.82 -5.14 -4.93
CA ASN A 376 -1.86 -5.54 -5.98
C ASN A 376 -0.41 -5.22 -5.53
N THR A 377 0.42 -6.24 -5.29
CA THR A 377 1.87 -6.11 -5.02
C THR A 377 2.64 -6.94 -6.05
N PRO A 378 3.09 -6.35 -7.17
CA PRO A 378 3.65 -7.10 -8.30
C PRO A 378 4.96 -7.83 -7.98
N HIS A 379 5.60 -7.53 -6.85
CA HIS A 379 6.86 -8.13 -6.42
C HIS A 379 6.70 -9.23 -5.34
N LEU A 380 5.48 -9.46 -4.83
CA LEU A 380 5.19 -10.45 -3.79
C LEU A 380 4.39 -11.65 -4.30
N ASP A 381 4.13 -11.68 -5.61
CA ASP A 381 3.40 -12.74 -6.33
C ASP A 381 4.11 -14.08 -6.25
#